data_AF-A0A842MR17-F1
#
_entry.id   AF-A0A842MR17-F1
#
_cell.length_a   1.000
_cell.length_b   1.000
_cell.length_c   1.000
_cell.angle_alpha   90.00
_cell.angle_beta   90.00
_cell.angle_gamma   90.00
#
_symmetry.space_group_name_H-M   'P 1'
#
loop_
_entity.id
_entity.type
_entity.pdbx_description
1 polymer ?
#
loop_
_entity_poly.entity_id
_entity_poly.type
_entity_poly.pdbx_seq_one_letter_code
_entity_poly.pdbx_strand_id
1 'polypeptide(L)'
;GCGINSPVIARIEGRKADSIVLPSGKIIPPFTITGIPAKVMEEMNTRKILQFQILQKSIDRIEVLIVIDDEQRNIEPKNEIIFKKLKEKFEEKFNGEIKVEVIEVDEIQKSEALETPPPVVASNVRLP
;
A
#
# COMPACT_ATOMS: atom_id res chain seq x y z
N GLY A 1 -7.75 25.78 -17.91
CA GLY A 1 -6.65 25.42 -17.00
C GLY A 1 -7.10 25.64 -15.59
N CYS A 2 -6.92 24.65 -14.71
CA CYS A 2 -6.81 24.88 -13.27
C CYS A 2 -5.94 23.76 -12.71
N GLY A 3 -4.75 24.15 -12.23
CA GLY A 3 -3.72 23.26 -11.73
C GLY A 3 -4.07 22.73 -10.36
N ILE A 4 -3.92 21.42 -10.18
CA ILE A 4 -3.63 20.84 -8.87
C ILE A 4 -2.15 20.52 -8.90
N ASN A 5 -1.33 21.50 -8.50
CA ASN A 5 0.12 21.35 -8.31
C ASN A 5 0.41 21.16 -6.82
N SER A 6 -0.32 20.26 -6.17
CA SER A 6 -0.14 19.94 -4.75
C SER A 6 0.06 18.44 -4.57
N PRO A 7 1.03 18.00 -3.73
CA PRO A 7 1.08 16.63 -3.28
C PRO A 7 -0.18 16.36 -2.45
N VAL A 8 -1.10 15.57 -2.99
CA VAL A 8 -2.35 15.23 -2.32
C VAL A 8 -2.02 14.28 -1.16
N ILE A 9 -1.97 14.86 0.04
CA ILE A 9 -1.79 14.15 1.32
C ILE A 9 -3.17 13.96 1.94
N ALA A 10 -3.55 12.71 2.19
CA ALA A 10 -4.76 12.34 2.93
C ALA A 10 -4.43 11.94 4.38
N ARG A 11 -5.48 11.82 5.21
CA ARG A 11 -5.41 11.17 6.53
C ARG A 11 -6.34 9.96 6.56
N ILE A 12 -5.81 8.80 6.95
CA ILE A 12 -6.54 7.54 7.08
C ILE A 12 -6.34 7.05 8.50
N GLU A 13 -7.42 6.99 9.29
CA GLU A 13 -7.34 6.66 10.73
C GLU A 13 -6.28 7.49 11.47
N GLY A 14 -6.21 8.78 11.15
CA GLY A 14 -5.23 9.73 11.72
C GLY A 14 -3.82 9.64 11.13
N ARG A 15 -3.47 8.57 10.39
CA ARG A 15 -2.18 8.37 9.72
C ARG A 15 -2.09 9.18 8.43
N LYS A 16 -0.91 9.75 8.15
CA LYS A 16 -0.63 10.41 6.87
C LYS A 16 -0.65 9.38 5.74
N ALA A 17 -1.16 9.76 4.57
CA ALA A 17 -1.12 8.94 3.37
C ALA A 17 -0.88 9.81 2.13
N ASP A 18 0.24 9.58 1.43
CA ASP A 18 0.58 10.30 0.20
C ASP A 18 -0.07 9.65 -1.02
N SER A 19 -0.34 10.44 -2.06
CA SER A 19 -0.79 9.91 -3.34
C SER A 19 0.35 9.23 -4.10
N ILE A 20 -0.01 8.29 -4.97
CA ILE A 20 0.91 7.58 -5.86
C ILE A 20 0.90 8.27 -7.23
N VAL A 21 2.07 8.44 -7.85
CA VAL A 21 2.19 9.03 -9.20
C VAL A 21 2.54 7.92 -10.18
N LEU A 22 1.71 7.68 -11.20
CA LEU A 22 2.02 6.70 -12.25
C LEU A 22 3.02 7.24 -13.28
N PRO A 23 3.71 6.38 -14.05
CA PRO A 23 4.53 6.79 -15.20
C PRO A 23 3.79 7.67 -16.22
N SER A 24 2.49 7.44 -16.42
CA SER A 24 1.63 8.31 -17.24
C SER A 24 1.42 9.73 -16.68
N GLY A 25 1.91 10.02 -15.47
CA GLY A 25 1.64 11.26 -14.73
C GLY A 25 0.30 11.26 -14.00
N LYS A 26 -0.49 10.18 -14.12
CA LYS A 26 -1.75 10.02 -13.39
C LYS A 26 -1.49 9.95 -11.89
N ILE A 27 -2.24 10.74 -11.12
CA ILE A 27 -2.20 10.72 -9.65
C ILE A 27 -3.28 9.77 -9.14
N ILE A 28 -2.88 8.79 -8.33
CA ILE A 28 -3.76 7.83 -7.67
C ILE A 28 -3.93 8.24 -6.21
N PRO A 29 -5.14 8.67 -5.80
CA PRO A 29 -5.39 9.08 -4.43
C PRO A 29 -5.29 7.90 -3.44
N PRO A 30 -4.86 8.14 -2.19
CA PRO A 30 -4.61 7.08 -1.20
C PRO A 30 -5.84 6.24 -0.90
N PHE A 31 -7.01 6.88 -0.73
CA PHE A 31 -8.26 6.19 -0.39
C PHE A 31 -8.68 5.14 -1.43
N THR A 32 -8.16 5.23 -2.65
CA THR A 32 -8.47 4.28 -3.73
C THR A 32 -7.65 3.00 -3.68
N ILE A 33 -6.56 2.99 -2.93
CA ILE A 33 -5.61 1.87 -2.83
C ILE A 33 -5.55 1.28 -1.42
N THR A 34 -5.82 2.08 -0.37
CA THR A 34 -5.76 1.60 1.01
C THR A 34 -6.88 0.63 1.39
N GLY A 35 -7.97 0.58 0.61
CA GLY A 35 -9.02 -0.42 0.79
C GLY A 35 -8.71 -1.80 0.17
N ILE A 36 -7.64 -1.92 -0.63
CA ILE A 36 -7.31 -3.16 -1.33
C ILE A 36 -7.02 -4.30 -0.35
N PRO A 37 -6.16 -4.14 0.69
CA PRO A 37 -5.88 -5.22 1.63
C PRO A 37 -7.12 -5.73 2.37
N ALA A 38 -7.98 -4.81 2.83
CA ALA A 38 -9.23 -5.17 3.48
C ALA A 38 -10.16 -5.97 2.57
N LYS A 39 -10.30 -5.55 1.31
CA LYS A 39 -11.11 -6.26 0.31
C LYS A 39 -10.57 -7.65 0.00
N VAL A 40 -9.25 -7.82 -0.11
CA VAL A 40 -8.64 -9.15 -0.33
C VAL A 40 -8.88 -10.06 0.87
N MET A 41 -8.73 -9.56 2.09
CA MET A 41 -9.06 -10.31 3.30
C MET A 41 -10.52 -10.76 3.33
N GLU A 42 -11.45 -9.88 2.96
CA GLU A 42 -12.89 -10.19 2.86
C GLU A 42 -13.17 -11.25 1.77
N GLU A 43 -12.66 -11.06 0.55
CA GLU A 43 -12.82 -12.01 -0.58
C GLU A 43 -12.32 -13.42 -0.24
N MET A 44 -11.28 -13.51 0.60
CA MET A 44 -10.64 -14.78 0.97
C MET A 44 -11.07 -15.30 2.36
N ASN A 45 -12.03 -14.63 3.02
CA ASN A 45 -12.50 -14.96 4.37
C ASN A 45 -11.37 -15.17 5.38
N THR A 46 -10.43 -14.22 5.44
CA THR A 46 -9.26 -14.28 6.33
C THR A 46 -9.05 -12.97 7.08
N ARG A 47 -8.34 -13.02 8.21
CA ARG A 47 -7.98 -11.84 9.03
C ARG A 47 -6.48 -11.80 9.34
N LYS A 48 -5.67 -12.43 8.50
CA LYS A 48 -4.24 -12.62 8.72
C LYS A 48 -3.39 -11.35 8.60
N ILE A 49 -3.85 -10.31 7.93
CA ILE A 49 -3.06 -9.08 7.76
C ILE A 49 -3.31 -8.18 8.97
N LEU A 50 -2.31 -8.03 9.84
CA LEU A 50 -2.38 -7.14 11.00
C LEU A 50 -2.14 -5.69 10.61
N GLN A 51 -1.14 -5.47 9.76
CA GLN A 51 -0.75 -4.15 9.31
C GLN A 51 -0.25 -4.19 7.87
N PHE A 52 -0.34 -3.05 7.20
CA PHE A 52 0.27 -2.87 5.89
C PHE A 52 0.81 -1.45 5.72
N GLN A 53 1.72 -1.31 4.76
CA GLN A 53 2.22 -0.04 4.27
C GLN A 53 2.49 -0.11 2.77
N ILE A 54 2.07 0.92 2.04
CA ILE A 54 2.30 1.03 0.60
C ILE A 54 3.40 2.08 0.37
N LEU A 55 4.49 1.67 -0.28
CA LEU A 55 5.67 2.49 -0.51
C LEU A 55 5.95 2.61 -2.01
N GLN A 56 5.85 3.82 -2.55
CA GLN A 56 6.36 4.09 -3.90
C GLN A 56 7.86 4.36 -3.83
N LYS A 57 8.66 3.39 -4.28
CA LYS A 57 10.13 3.46 -4.28
C LYS A 57 10.66 4.28 -5.46
N SER A 58 10.04 4.12 -6.62
CA SER A 58 10.32 4.85 -7.86
C SER A 58 9.03 5.08 -8.64
N ILE A 59 9.10 5.81 -9.76
CA ILE A 59 7.94 6.11 -10.60
C ILE A 59 7.23 4.85 -11.11
N ASP A 60 7.97 3.76 -11.26
CA ASP A 60 7.56 2.49 -11.87
C ASP A 60 7.57 1.30 -10.87
N ARG A 61 7.83 1.53 -9.57
CA ARG A 61 7.87 0.47 -8.56
C ARG A 61 7.21 0.84 -7.24
N ILE A 62 6.35 -0.07 -6.77
CA ILE A 62 5.74 -0.03 -5.44
C ILE A 62 6.06 -1.31 -4.66
N GLU A 63 6.36 -1.12 -3.38
CA GLU A 63 6.42 -2.19 -2.40
C GLU A 63 5.20 -2.09 -1.46
N VAL A 64 4.54 -3.22 -1.24
CA VAL A 64 3.45 -3.36 -0.27
C VAL A 64 3.97 -4.23 0.86
N LEU A 65 4.31 -3.58 1.98
CA LEU A 65 4.77 -4.27 3.18
C LEU A 65 3.55 -4.81 3.94
N ILE A 66 3.61 -6.07 4.34
CA ILE A 66 2.53 -6.77 5.04
C ILE A 66 3.08 -7.38 6.32
N VAL A 67 2.41 -7.12 7.44
CA VAL A 67 2.64 -7.84 8.71
C VAL A 67 1.55 -8.90 8.84
N ILE A 68 1.95 -10.15 9.01
CA ILE A 68 1.04 -11.29 9.18
C ILE A 68 0.87 -11.61 10.67
N ASP A 69 -0.36 -11.99 11.03
CA ASP A 69 -0.66 -12.61 12.31
C ASP A 69 -0.09 -14.03 12.36
N ASP A 70 0.98 -14.20 13.13
CA ASP A 70 1.65 -15.49 13.33
C ASP A 70 0.73 -16.55 13.94
N GLU A 71 -0.25 -16.16 14.76
CA GLU A 71 -1.23 -17.10 15.33
C GLU A 71 -2.11 -17.72 14.25
N GLN A 72 -2.33 -17.00 13.14
CA GLN A 72 -3.12 -17.45 12.00
C GLN A 72 -2.28 -17.97 10.84
N ARG A 73 -0.94 -17.94 10.90
CA ARG A 73 -0.04 -18.27 9.78
C ARG A 73 -0.36 -19.62 9.13
N ASN A 74 -0.61 -20.64 9.94
CA ASN A 74 -0.87 -22.01 9.49
C ASN A 74 -2.34 -22.30 9.14
N ILE A 75 -3.23 -21.31 9.23
CA ILE A 75 -4.64 -21.44 8.85
C ILE A 75 -4.78 -21.17 7.35
N GLU A 76 -5.72 -21.78 6.64
CA GLU A 76 -5.98 -21.40 5.23
C GLU A 76 -6.65 -20.00 5.16
N PRO A 77 -6.42 -19.21 4.09
CA PRO A 77 -5.55 -19.48 2.95
C PRO A 77 -4.06 -19.28 3.26
N LYS A 78 -3.18 -20.02 2.58
CA LYS A 78 -1.72 -19.78 2.62
C LYS A 78 -1.37 -18.31 2.30
N ASN A 79 -0.39 -17.75 3.01
CA ASN A 79 0.06 -16.37 2.84
C ASN A 79 0.44 -16.05 1.39
N GLU A 80 1.09 -16.99 0.71
CA GLU A 80 1.46 -16.85 -0.72
C GLU A 80 0.26 -16.56 -1.62
N ILE A 81 -0.90 -17.15 -1.33
CA ILE A 81 -2.13 -16.93 -2.10
C ILE A 81 -2.67 -15.53 -1.85
N ILE A 82 -2.63 -15.07 -0.58
CA ILE A 82 -3.00 -13.70 -0.21
C ILE A 82 -2.08 -12.69 -0.91
N PHE A 83 -0.77 -12.92 -0.88
CA PHE A 83 0.22 -12.02 -1.49
C PHE A 83 0.08 -11.95 -3.00
N LYS A 84 -0.16 -13.09 -3.65
CA LYS A 84 -0.47 -13.15 -5.07
C LYS A 84 -1.73 -12.33 -5.37
N LYS A 85 -2.80 -12.50 -4.58
CA LYS A 85 -4.06 -11.77 -4.80
C LYS A 85 -3.92 -10.27 -4.57
N LEU A 86 -3.19 -9.85 -3.55
CA LEU A 86 -2.83 -8.45 -3.31
C LEU A 86 -2.10 -7.87 -4.51
N LYS A 87 -1.04 -8.56 -4.96
CA LYS A 87 -0.25 -8.13 -6.11
C LYS A 87 -1.12 -7.91 -7.35
N GLU A 88 -1.95 -8.90 -7.70
CA GLU A 88 -2.90 -8.80 -8.82
C GLU A 88 -3.81 -7.57 -8.70
N LYS A 89 -4.45 -7.36 -7.53
CA LYS A 89 -5.37 -6.22 -7.33
C LYS A 89 -4.66 -4.86 -7.40
N PHE A 90 -3.44 -4.76 -6.91
CA PHE A 90 -2.66 -3.52 -7.02
C PHE A 90 -2.21 -3.28 -8.47
N GLU A 91 -1.70 -4.29 -9.16
CA GLU A 91 -1.30 -4.18 -10.58
C GLU A 91 -2.50 -3.80 -11.47
N GLU A 92 -3.67 -4.41 -11.25
CA GLU A 92 -4.93 -4.01 -11.89
C GLU A 92 -5.27 -2.54 -11.59
N LYS A 93 -5.13 -2.11 -10.33
CA LYS A 93 -5.41 -0.73 -9.92
C LYS A 93 -4.50 0.30 -10.60
N PHE A 94 -3.26 -0.09 -10.90
CA PHE A 94 -2.27 0.72 -11.59
C PHE A 94 -2.23 0.50 -13.11
N ASN A 95 -3.20 -0.23 -13.67
CA ASN A 95 -3.25 -0.58 -15.10
C ASN A 95 -1.96 -1.24 -15.62
N GLY A 96 -1.23 -1.96 -14.76
CA GLY A 96 0.06 -2.57 -15.09
C GLY A 96 1.21 -1.58 -15.33
N GLU A 97 1.03 -0.27 -15.09
CA GLU A 97 2.08 0.72 -15.31
C GLU A 97 3.20 0.64 -14.26
N ILE A 98 2.93 0.07 -13.09
CA ILE A 98 3.87 -0.03 -11.98
C ILE A 98 4.07 -1.50 -11.62
N LYS A 99 5.33 -1.90 -11.44
CA LYS A 99 5.68 -3.19 -10.86
C LYS A 99 5.35 -3.20 -9.37
N VAL A 100 4.56 -4.17 -8.94
CA VAL A 100 4.18 -4.33 -7.52
C VAL A 100 4.91 -5.52 -6.91
N GLU A 101 5.54 -5.29 -5.76
CA GLU A 101 6.12 -6.33 -4.91
C GLU A 101 5.41 -6.35 -3.57
N VAL A 102 4.92 -7.52 -3.14
CA VAL A 102 4.32 -7.72 -1.83
C VAL A 102 5.35 -8.42 -0.96
N ILE A 103 5.69 -7.81 0.18
CA ILE A 103 6.80 -8.23 1.04
C ILE A 103 6.25 -8.44 2.44
N GLU A 104 6.44 -9.64 2.98
CA GLU A 104 6.18 -9.90 4.39
C GLU A 104 7.29 -9.29 5.24
N VAL A 105 6.92 -8.57 6.29
CA VAL A 105 7.85 -7.99 7.27
C VAL A 105 7.36 -8.29 8.67
N ASP A 106 8.29 -8.45 9.62
CA ASP A 106 7.94 -8.70 11.03
C ASP A 106 7.23 -7.48 11.64
N GLU A 107 7.67 -6.27 11.28
CA GLU A 107 7.05 -5.02 11.72
C GLU A 107 7.24 -3.88 10.71
N ILE A 108 6.34 -2.89 10.74
CA ILE A 108 6.48 -1.65 9.98
C ILE A 108 7.13 -0.60 10.89
N GLN A 109 8.39 -0.30 10.60
CA GLN A 109 9.21 0.60 11.41
C GLN A 109 8.59 2.00 11.54
N LYS A 110 8.54 2.51 12.77
CA LYS A 110 8.39 3.94 13.02
C LYS A 110 9.71 4.62 12.71
N SER A 111 9.66 5.75 12.00
CA SER A 111 10.82 6.64 11.98
C SER A 111 10.97 7.24 13.37
N GLU A 112 12.13 7.07 14.02
CA GLU A 112 12.44 7.65 15.34
C GLU A 112 12.27 9.18 15.36
N ALA A 113 12.35 9.83 14.19
CA ALA A 113 12.20 11.28 14.02
C ALA A 113 10.73 11.75 13.93
N LEU A 114 9.75 10.84 13.91
CA LEU A 114 8.33 11.18 13.78
C LEU A 114 7.57 10.80 15.05
N GLU A 115 6.95 11.80 15.70
CA GLU A 115 6.03 11.58 16.83
C GLU A 115 4.76 10.81 16.40
N THR A 116 4.46 10.79 15.10
CA THR A 116 3.28 10.16 14.52
C THR A 116 3.54 8.71 14.07
N PRO A 117 2.53 7.82 14.10
CA PRO A 117 2.60 6.50 13.47
C PRO A 117 3.08 6.56 12.01
N PRO A 118 3.71 5.48 11.49
CA PRO A 118 4.22 5.48 10.12
C PRO A 118 3.06 5.73 9.14
N PRO A 119 3.30 6.41 8.01
CA PRO A 119 2.24 6.64 7.03
C PRO A 119 1.70 5.32 6.47
N VAL A 120 0.43 5.30 6.08
CA VAL A 120 -0.20 4.12 5.42
C VAL A 120 0.29 4.02 3.97
N VAL A 121 0.46 5.18 3.33
CA VAL A 121 1.01 5.31 1.99
C VAL A 121 2.11 6.37 2.02
N ALA A 122 3.28 6.05 1.49
CA ALA A 122 4.36 7.02 1.32
C ALA A 122 4.88 6.96 -0.12
N SER A 123 5.11 8.13 -0.71
CA SER A 123 5.76 8.23 -2.03
C SER A 123 7.09 8.95 -1.94
N ASN A 124 8.15 8.29 -2.43
CA ASN A 124 9.46 8.90 -2.59
C ASN A 124 9.61 9.62 -3.94
N VAL A 125 8.57 9.57 -4.79
CA VAL A 125 8.55 10.25 -6.08
C VAL A 125 8.13 11.70 -5.85
N ARG A 126 8.97 12.64 -6.28
CA ARG A 126 8.65 14.06 -6.27
C ARG A 126 8.04 14.43 -7.61
N LEU A 127 6.90 15.14 -7.57
CA LEU A 127 6.42 15.83 -8.76
C LEU A 127 7.40 16.98 -9.09
N PRO A 128 7.79 17.15 -10.35
CA PRO A 128 8.62 18.27 -10.79
C PRO A 128 7.91 19.62 -10.62
#